data_AF-A0A0S7Z9A2-F1
#
_entry.id   AF-A0A0S7Z9A2-F1
#
_cell.length_a   1.000
_cell.length_b   1.000
_cell.length_c   1.000
_cell.angle_alpha   90.00
_cell.angle_beta   90.00
_cell.angle_gamma   90.00
#
_symmetry.space_group_name_H-M   'P 1'
#
loop_
_entity.id
_entity.type
_entity.pdbx_description
1 polymer ?
#
loop_
_entity_poly.entity_id
_entity_poly.type
_entity_poly.pdbx_seq_one_letter_code
_entity_poly.pdbx_strand_id
1 'polypeptide(L)'
;MPIYEYSCQACGNDFEALVRGSAQPACPECQSTDLERLFSLPTPHTSGTHDMAMRAARKRDQRQGSERMHAQREYELNHDDH
;
A
#
# COMPACT_ATOMS: atom_id res chain seq x y z
N MET A 1 10.76 -17.33 -12.22
CA MET A 1 11.74 -16.31 -12.70
C MET A 1 11.58 -15.10 -11.80
N PRO A 2 12.59 -14.70 -11.04
CA PRO A 2 12.49 -13.51 -10.21
C PRO A 2 12.53 -12.23 -11.07
N ILE A 3 11.68 -11.28 -10.72
CA ILE A 3 11.76 -9.88 -11.17
C ILE A 3 12.34 -9.08 -10.02
N TYR A 4 13.27 -8.19 -10.33
CA TYR A 4 13.84 -7.26 -9.37
C TYR A 4 13.82 -5.84 -9.94
N GLU A 5 13.68 -4.88 -9.04
CA GLU A 5 13.87 -3.45 -9.31
C GLU A 5 15.35 -3.10 -9.11
N TYR A 6 15.86 -2.23 -9.98
CA TYR A 6 17.24 -1.76 -9.97
C TYR A 6 17.29 -0.24 -10.15
N SER A 7 18.25 0.40 -9.50
CA SER A 7 18.65 1.78 -9.75
C SER A 7 20.05 1.79 -10.36
N CYS A 8 20.23 2.45 -11.50
CA CYS A 8 21.54 2.56 -12.14
C CYS A 8 22.36 3.69 -11.51
N GLN A 9 23.54 3.38 -11.00
CA GLN A 9 24.42 4.38 -10.37
C GLN A 9 25.11 5.31 -11.39
N ALA A 10 25.17 4.92 -12.67
CA ALA A 10 25.81 5.73 -13.72
C ALA A 10 24.88 6.81 -14.30
N CYS A 11 23.59 6.51 -14.49
CA CYS A 11 22.63 7.44 -15.09
C CYS A 11 21.44 7.80 -14.18
N GLY A 12 21.29 7.15 -13.03
CA GLY A 12 20.19 7.38 -12.08
C GLY A 12 18.84 6.81 -12.53
N ASN A 13 18.79 6.00 -13.59
CA ASN A 13 17.53 5.44 -14.08
C ASN A 13 17.12 4.20 -13.28
N ASP A 14 15.86 4.18 -12.84
CA ASP A 14 15.25 3.04 -12.17
C ASP A 14 14.51 2.15 -13.19
N PHE A 15 14.70 0.83 -13.10
CA PHE A 15 14.07 -0.12 -14.00
C PHE A 15 13.90 -1.50 -13.38
N GLU A 16 12.99 -2.29 -13.95
CA GLU A 16 12.76 -3.68 -13.56
C GLU A 16 13.42 -4.65 -14.55
N ALA A 17 14.03 -5.72 -14.04
CA ALA A 17 14.65 -6.74 -14.87
C ALA A 17 14.29 -8.17 -14.41
N LEU A 18 14.01 -9.03 -15.40
CA LEU A 18 13.85 -10.48 -15.24
C LEU A 18 15.24 -11.15 -15.20
N VAL A 19 15.65 -11.62 -14.02
CA VAL A 19 16.96 -12.27 -13.87
C VAL A 19 16.84 -13.78 -14.12
N ARG A 20 17.62 -14.30 -15.07
CA ARG A 20 17.69 -15.74 -15.40
C ARG A 20 19.00 -16.31 -14.86
N GLY A 21 18.91 -17.23 -13.89
CA GLY A 21 20.08 -17.87 -13.31
C GLY A 21 21.04 -16.85 -12.68
N SER A 22 22.30 -16.86 -13.12
CA SER A 22 23.36 -15.96 -12.66
C SER A 22 23.68 -14.83 -13.65
N ALA A 23 22.78 -14.52 -14.59
CA ALA A 23 23.00 -13.43 -15.54
C ALA A 23 22.88 -12.06 -14.84
N GLN A 24 23.91 -11.23 -14.96
CA GLN A 24 23.91 -9.85 -14.47
C GLN A 24 23.09 -8.96 -15.42
N PRO A 25 22.04 -8.26 -14.96
CA PRO A 25 21.34 -7.28 -15.80
C PRO A 25 22.23 -6.07 -16.09
N ALA A 26 21.95 -5.37 -17.19
CA ALA A 26 22.56 -4.10 -17.55
C ALA A 26 21.47 -3.02 -17.66
N CYS A 27 21.84 -1.76 -17.44
CA CYS A 27 20.92 -0.64 -17.58
C CYS A 27 20.44 -0.52 -19.04
N PRO A 28 19.13 -0.43 -19.32
CA PRO A 28 18.61 -0.27 -20.68
C PRO A 28 18.96 1.08 -21.32
N GLU A 29 19.20 2.12 -20.51
CA GLU A 29 19.51 3.48 -20.98
C GLU A 29 21.01 3.65 -21.32
N CYS A 30 21.90 3.25 -20.40
CA CYS A 30 23.33 3.53 -20.50
C CYS A 30 24.22 2.30 -20.65
N GLN A 31 23.65 1.09 -20.63
CA GLN A 31 24.37 -0.20 -20.72
C GLN A 31 25.37 -0.45 -19.59
N SER A 32 25.38 0.39 -18.54
CA SER A 32 26.20 0.16 -17.35
C SER A 32 25.73 -1.08 -16.58
N THR A 33 26.69 -1.80 -16.00
CA THR A 33 26.46 -2.90 -15.06
C THR A 33 26.51 -2.45 -13.61
N ASP A 34 26.75 -1.15 -13.37
CA ASP A 34 26.76 -0.55 -12.04
C ASP A 34 25.31 -0.27 -11.60
N LEU A 35 24.72 -1.30 -10.99
CA LEU A 35 23.31 -1.36 -10.61
C LEU A 35 23.19 -1.66 -9.12
N GLU A 36 22.36 -0.88 -8.42
CA GLU A 36 21.91 -1.18 -7.08
C GLU A 36 20.53 -1.84 -7.14
N ARG A 37 20.36 -2.96 -6.45
CA ARG A 37 19.05 -3.65 -6.40
C ARG A 37 18.17 -3.00 -5.36
N LEU A 38 17.02 -2.48 -5.80
CA LEU A 38 16.01 -1.91 -4.92
C LEU A 38 15.19 -3.05 -4.30
N PHE A 39 15.02 -2.97 -2.98
CA PHE A 39 14.17 -3.89 -2.24
C PHE A 39 12.98 -3.10 -1.68
N SER A 40 11.81 -3.26 -2.29
CA SER A 40 10.56 -2.87 -1.64
C SER A 40 10.37 -3.73 -0.39
N LEU A 41 10.13 -3.12 0.77
CA LEU A 41 9.73 -3.88 1.96
C LEU A 41 8.34 -4.46 1.71
N PRO A 42 8.17 -5.79 1.66
CA PRO A 42 6.84 -6.37 1.50
C PRO A 42 6.03 -6.09 2.77
N THR A 43 4.79 -5.62 2.60
CA THR A 43 3.87 -5.47 3.74
C THR A 43 3.53 -6.86 4.29
N PRO A 44 3.84 -7.15 5.57
CA PRO A 44 3.57 -8.48 6.11
C PRO A 44 2.06 -8.67 6.32
N HIS A 45 1.49 -9.67 5.64
CA HIS A 45 0.11 -10.11 5.86
C HIS A 45 0.09 -11.23 6.90
N THR A 46 0.02 -10.85 8.17
CA THR A 46 -0.07 -11.78 9.31
C THR A 46 -1.45 -11.73 9.96
N SER A 47 -1.83 -12.79 10.68
CA SER A 47 -3.06 -12.82 11.47
C SER A 47 -3.14 -11.64 12.46
N GLY A 48 -2.02 -11.31 13.12
CA GLY A 48 -1.94 -10.15 14.01
C GLY A 48 -2.23 -8.81 13.31
N THR A 49 -1.63 -8.57 12.14
CA THR A 49 -1.91 -7.35 11.34
C THR A 49 -3.35 -7.29 10.85
N HIS A 50 -3.94 -8.44 10.49
CA HIS A 50 -5.33 -8.53 10.08
C HIS A 50 -6.28 -8.21 11.25
N ASP A 51 -6.03 -8.77 12.43
CA ASP A 51 -6.85 -8.51 13.62
C ASP A 51 -6.80 -7.04 14.03
N MET A 52 -5.63 -6.41 13.94
CA MET A 52 -5.49 -4.97 14.15
C MET A 52 -6.30 -4.16 13.14
N ALA A 53 -6.24 -4.51 11.85
CA ALA A 53 -7.03 -3.86 10.82
C ALA A 53 -8.54 -4.00 11.07
N MET A 54 -9.00 -5.20 11.45
CA MET A 54 -10.40 -5.46 11.78
C MET A 54 -10.88 -4.70 13.03
N ARG A 55 -10.04 -4.60 14.07
CA ARG A 55 -10.35 -3.77 15.24
C ARG A 55 -10.48 -2.30 14.87
N ALA A 56 -9.59 -1.79 14.02
CA ALA A 56 -9.66 -0.42 13.54
C ALA A 56 -10.92 -0.16 12.69
N ALA A 57 -11.31 -1.12 11.84
CA ALA A 57 -12.55 -1.06 11.07
C ALA A 57 -13.78 -0.97 11.98
N ARG A 58 -13.92 -1.89 12.95
CA ARG A 58 -15.02 -1.89 13.92
C ARG A 58 -15.13 -0.56 14.69
N LYS A 59 -13.99 0.03 15.08
CA LYS A 59 -13.97 1.33 15.76
C LYS A 59 -14.49 2.47 14.86
N ARG A 60 -14.15 2.46 13.57
CA ARG A 60 -14.68 3.44 12.60
C ARG A 60 -16.18 3.25 12.40
N ASP A 61 -16.64 2.01 12.24
CA ASP A 61 -18.04 1.69 12.03
C ASP A 61 -18.89 2.11 13.25
N GLN A 62 -18.39 1.88 14.47
CA GLN A 62 -19.05 2.32 15.69
C GLN A 62 -19.24 3.85 15.72
N ARG A 63 -18.20 4.60 15.37
CA ARG A 63 -18.26 6.07 15.34
C ARG A 63 -19.27 6.55 14.30
N GLN A 64 -19.18 6.04 13.07
CA GLN A 64 -20.12 6.37 12.00
C GLN A 64 -21.56 6.00 12.37
N GLY A 65 -21.75 4.87 13.05
CA GLY A 65 -23.05 4.45 13.58
C GLY A 65 -23.61 5.47 14.57
N SER A 66 -22.80 5.92 15.54
CA SER A 66 -23.23 6.93 16.51
C SER A 66 -23.58 8.27 15.86
N GLU A 67 -22.78 8.73 14.89
CA GLU A 67 -23.01 9.97 14.16
C GLU A 67 -24.32 9.90 13.35
N ARG A 68 -24.58 8.77 12.68
CA ARG A 68 -25.83 8.53 11.94
C ARG A 68 -27.06 8.53 12.85
N MET A 69 -26.97 7.88 14.01
CA MET A 69 -28.08 7.84 14.98
C MET A 69 -28.39 9.24 15.54
N HIS A 70 -27.36 10.04 15.82
CA HIS A 70 -27.54 11.43 16.26
C HIS A 70 -28.23 12.27 15.19
N ALA A 71 -27.73 12.22 13.95
CA ALA A 71 -28.33 12.95 12.84
C ALA A 71 -29.78 12.53 12.58
N GLN A 72 -30.09 11.24 12.70
CA GLN A 72 -31.46 10.73 12.56
C GLN A 72 -32.38 11.29 13.65
N ARG A 73 -31.96 11.26 14.92
CA ARG A 73 -32.76 11.80 16.02
C ARG A 73 -33.01 13.30 15.85
N GLU A 74 -31.99 14.05 15.45
CA GLU A 74 -32.13 15.48 15.18
C GLU A 74 -33.11 15.75 14.04
N TYR A 75 -33.11 14.92 12.99
CA TYR A 75 -34.07 15.02 11.91
C TYR A 75 -35.51 14.79 12.39
N GLU A 76 -35.74 13.72 13.17
CA GLU A 76 -37.05 13.35 13.72
C GLU A 76 -37.62 14.48 14.59
N LEU A 77 -36.85 14.98 15.57
CA LEU A 77 -37.27 16.05 16.47
C LEU A 77 -37.66 17.35 15.74
N ASN A 78 -36.94 17.69 14.66
CA ASN A 78 -37.21 18.91 13.90
C ASN A 78 -38.41 18.78 12.93
N HIS A 79 -38.88 17.55 12.64
CA HIS A 79 -40.00 17.31 11.72
C HIS A 79 -41.31 16.95 12.44
N ASP A 80 -41.30 16.74 13.76
CA ASP A 80 -42.49 16.50 14.58
C ASP A 80 -43.24 17.79 14.98
N ASP A 81 -42.72 18.98 14.63
CA ASP A 81 -43.31 20.30 14.94
C ASP A 81 -44.35 20.80 13.88
N HIS A 82 -44.94 19.91 13.07
CA HIS A 82 -45.86 20.26 11.97
C HIS A 82 -47.34 19.93 12.20
#